data_AF-A0A920SIB2-F1
#
_entry.id   AF-A0A920SIB2-F1
#
_cell.length_a   1.000
_cell.length_b   1.000
_cell.length_c   1.000
_cell.angle_alpha   90.00
_cell.angle_beta   90.00
_cell.angle_gamma   90.00
#
_symmetry.space_group_name_H-M   'P 1'
#
loop_
_entity.id
_entity.type
_entity.pdbx_description
1 polymer ?
#
loop_
_entity_poly.entity_id
_entity_poly.type
_entity_poly.pdbx_seq_one_letter_code
_entity_poly.pdbx_strand_id
1 'polypeptide(L)'
;MLPVSACNTEKHFYEDLYRLPRTETNTFSPIPTGEETFAETMLYHGDATSHEPSLFSGPLHVWRRAAELEQRKVVESLAAFAQPAGVTIRQVYEKFRDEILDDLRSAMPVEVVLINMHGAMVAEGYDDCEGDLLACIREIVGPDVIVGAELDLHCHISEAMMDNANVIVTFKEYPHIDPQERAQELFDICSAAARGLVRPKMATFDLNMINSYRTPMEPMKSFVARMQSLEGHDGVLSVSMSHCFPYGDVADVGAKMLVVTDNDTEQAQQVPTAGSRNLGPTRSHCGAAGKHR
;
A
#
# COMPACT_ATOMS: atom_id res chain seq x y z
N MET A 1 10.39 51.83 -10.19
CA MET A 1 9.32 50.85 -9.93
C MET A 1 9.23 49.96 -11.16
N LEU A 2 9.81 48.77 -11.09
CA LEU A 2 9.60 47.72 -12.08
C LEU A 2 8.39 46.89 -11.60
N PRO A 3 7.42 46.56 -12.47
CA PRO A 3 6.32 45.72 -12.04
C PRO A 3 6.82 44.29 -11.91
N VAL A 4 6.63 43.72 -10.72
CA VAL A 4 6.73 42.28 -10.47
C VAL A 4 5.58 41.64 -11.24
N SER A 5 5.91 40.88 -12.28
CA SER A 5 4.96 39.98 -12.92
C SER A 5 4.68 38.86 -11.92
N ALA A 6 3.54 38.97 -11.22
CA ALA A 6 2.97 37.85 -10.49
C ALA A 6 2.52 36.82 -11.52
N CYS A 7 3.37 35.82 -11.77
CA CYS A 7 2.96 34.58 -12.39
C CYS A 7 2.09 33.84 -11.36
N ASN A 8 0.80 34.18 -11.33
CA ASN A 8 -0.20 33.47 -10.57
C ASN A 8 -0.58 32.21 -11.36
N THR A 9 0.28 31.19 -11.33
CA THR A 9 -0.18 29.83 -11.59
C THR A 9 -0.87 29.38 -10.32
N GLU A 10 -2.19 29.46 -10.29
CA GLU A 10 -3.00 28.70 -9.33
C GLU A 10 -2.60 27.23 -9.54
N LYS A 11 -1.70 26.73 -8.68
CA LYS A 11 -1.41 25.31 -8.58
C LYS A 11 -2.65 24.70 -7.94
N HIS A 12 -3.53 24.17 -8.78
CA HIS A 12 -4.65 23.38 -8.32
C HIS A 12 -4.10 22.00 -7.96
N PHE A 13 -3.94 21.75 -6.67
CA PHE A 13 -3.56 20.44 -6.13
C PHE A 13 -4.80 19.53 -6.18
N TYR A 14 -4.77 18.56 -7.08
CA TYR A 14 -5.73 17.45 -7.12
C TYR A 14 -5.06 16.23 -6.46
N GLU A 15 -5.72 15.68 -5.44
CA GLU A 15 -5.36 14.42 -4.80
C GLU A 15 -6.44 13.41 -5.09
N ASP A 16 -6.05 12.30 -5.69
CA ASP A 16 -7.02 11.31 -6.06
C ASP A 16 -6.85 10.05 -5.20
N LEU A 17 -7.97 9.64 -4.60
CA LEU A 17 -8.07 8.48 -3.73
C LEU A 17 -8.67 7.35 -4.55
N TYR A 18 -7.79 6.44 -4.97
CA TYR A 18 -8.22 5.21 -5.61
C TYR A 18 -8.24 4.09 -4.59
N ARG A 19 -9.10 3.12 -4.83
CA ARG A 19 -9.05 1.88 -4.08
C ARG A 19 -9.40 0.71 -4.98
N LEU A 20 -8.41 -0.16 -5.20
CA LEU A 20 -8.68 -1.45 -5.81
C LEU A 20 -9.64 -2.29 -4.94
N PRO A 21 -10.28 -3.31 -5.54
CA PRO A 21 -10.72 -4.49 -4.81
C PRO A 21 -9.67 -4.95 -3.79
N ARG A 22 -9.97 -4.75 -2.50
CA ARG A 22 -9.22 -5.38 -1.41
C ARG A 22 -9.76 -6.78 -1.18
N THR A 23 -9.00 -7.78 -1.61
CA THR A 23 -9.23 -9.17 -1.23
C THR A 23 -7.89 -9.87 -1.02
N GLU A 24 -7.93 -10.90 -0.19
CA GLU A 24 -6.81 -11.78 0.10
C GLU A 24 -7.09 -13.09 -0.65
N THR A 25 -6.23 -13.46 -1.61
CA THR A 25 -6.51 -14.59 -2.49
C THR A 25 -5.82 -15.87 -2.05
N ASN A 26 -6.62 -16.87 -1.66
CA ASN A 26 -6.16 -18.24 -1.47
C ASN A 26 -6.18 -18.98 -2.81
N THR A 27 -5.04 -19.11 -3.47
CA THR A 27 -4.94 -19.75 -4.79
C THR A 27 -5.28 -21.25 -4.78
N PHE A 28 -5.37 -21.86 -3.59
CA PHE A 28 -5.80 -23.25 -3.38
C PHE A 28 -7.31 -23.40 -3.14
N SER A 29 -8.03 -22.29 -2.95
CA SER A 29 -9.48 -22.31 -2.74
C SER A 29 -10.24 -22.51 -4.05
N PRO A 30 -11.19 -23.45 -4.13
CA PRO A 30 -12.00 -23.67 -5.33
C PRO A 30 -13.17 -22.69 -5.48
N ILE A 31 -13.37 -21.76 -4.53
CA ILE A 31 -14.48 -20.79 -4.53
C ILE A 31 -13.94 -19.47 -5.07
N PRO A 32 -14.20 -19.09 -6.33
CA PRO A 32 -13.66 -17.87 -6.92
C PRO A 32 -14.27 -16.62 -6.27
N THR A 33 -13.53 -15.51 -6.35
CA THR A 33 -14.03 -14.20 -5.94
C THR A 33 -14.70 -13.52 -7.14
N GLY A 34 -16.02 -13.32 -7.07
CA GLY A 34 -16.80 -12.68 -8.12
C GLY A 34 -17.30 -11.29 -7.73
N GLU A 35 -17.92 -10.57 -8.66
CA GLU A 35 -18.45 -9.21 -8.43
C GLU A 35 -19.49 -9.17 -7.30
N GLU A 36 -20.33 -10.21 -7.20
CA GLU A 36 -21.33 -10.34 -6.12
C GLU A 36 -20.68 -10.34 -4.73
N THR A 37 -19.50 -10.97 -4.58
CA THR A 37 -18.75 -10.99 -3.30
C THR A 37 -18.31 -9.59 -2.88
N PHE A 38 -18.00 -8.71 -3.83
CA PHE A 38 -17.71 -7.30 -3.56
C PHE A 38 -18.99 -6.52 -3.23
N ALA A 39 -20.05 -6.73 -4.02
CA ALA A 39 -21.33 -6.05 -3.83
C ALA A 39 -22.00 -6.36 -2.48
N GLU A 40 -21.85 -7.59 -1.96
CA GLU A 40 -22.39 -8.02 -0.67
C GLU A 40 -21.65 -7.45 0.54
N THR A 41 -20.43 -6.92 0.34
CA THR A 41 -19.58 -6.46 1.44
C THR A 41 -19.34 -4.97 1.38
N MET A 42 -18.60 -4.48 0.39
CA MET A 42 -18.38 -3.05 0.19
C MET A 42 -17.98 -2.78 -1.26
N LEU A 43 -18.86 -2.09 -2.00
CA LEU A 43 -18.63 -1.67 -3.38
C LEU A 43 -19.22 -0.26 -3.55
N TYR A 44 -18.35 0.74 -3.56
CA TYR A 44 -18.69 2.15 -3.73
C TYR A 44 -18.01 2.70 -4.98
N HIS A 45 -18.68 3.61 -5.68
CA HIS A 45 -18.26 4.10 -6.99
C HIS A 45 -18.08 5.63 -6.91
N GLY A 46 -16.87 6.06 -6.53
CA GLY A 46 -16.51 7.48 -6.44
C GLY A 46 -17.13 8.23 -5.24
N ASP A 47 -17.77 7.52 -4.32
CA ASP A 47 -18.53 8.11 -3.21
C ASP A 47 -18.25 7.44 -1.85
N ALA A 48 -17.18 6.66 -1.73
CA ALA A 48 -16.89 5.85 -0.55
C ALA A 48 -16.87 6.65 0.75
N THR A 49 -16.33 7.88 0.72
CA THR A 49 -16.27 8.73 1.92
C THR A 49 -17.57 9.45 2.26
N SER A 50 -18.60 9.33 1.41
CA SER A 50 -19.95 9.80 1.70
C SER A 50 -20.75 8.81 2.57
N HIS A 51 -20.22 7.60 2.78
CA HIS A 51 -20.81 6.57 3.64
C HIS A 51 -20.16 6.57 5.03
N GLU A 52 -20.70 5.81 5.98
CA GLU A 52 -20.08 5.65 7.30
C GLU A 52 -18.72 4.93 7.18
N PRO A 53 -17.68 5.38 7.91
CA PRO A 53 -16.37 4.76 7.85
C PRO A 53 -16.40 3.33 8.40
N SER A 54 -15.86 2.40 7.63
CA SER A 54 -15.56 1.04 8.05
C SER A 54 -14.06 0.88 8.30
N LEU A 55 -13.65 -0.28 8.83
CA LEU A 55 -12.22 -0.62 8.93
C LEU A 55 -11.51 -0.44 7.58
N PHE A 56 -12.19 -0.82 6.48
CA PHE A 56 -11.57 -0.84 5.17
C PHE A 56 -11.75 0.46 4.38
N SER A 57 -12.81 1.25 4.61
CA SER A 57 -12.94 2.59 4.00
C SER A 57 -12.25 3.68 4.82
N GLY A 58 -11.94 3.44 6.09
CA GLY A 58 -11.28 4.38 7.00
C GLY A 58 -10.09 5.14 6.41
N PRO A 59 -9.12 4.48 5.75
CA PRO A 59 -8.01 5.15 5.06
C PRO A 59 -8.44 6.26 4.10
N LEU A 60 -9.50 6.05 3.31
CA LEU A 60 -10.01 7.04 2.36
C LEU A 60 -10.56 8.28 3.07
N HIS A 61 -11.24 8.09 4.22
CA HIS A 61 -11.72 9.22 5.02
C HIS A 61 -10.57 10.00 5.66
N VAL A 62 -9.50 9.33 6.07
CA VAL A 62 -8.28 9.97 6.58
C VAL A 62 -7.68 10.85 5.49
N TRP A 63 -7.46 10.29 4.30
CA TRP A 63 -6.90 11.04 3.19
C TRP A 63 -7.77 12.20 2.75
N ARG A 64 -9.08 12.00 2.59
CA ARG A 64 -10.00 13.10 2.24
C ARG A 64 -9.92 14.24 3.26
N ARG A 65 -9.97 13.91 4.55
CA ARG A 65 -9.91 14.92 5.61
C ARG A 65 -8.58 15.67 5.59
N ALA A 66 -7.47 14.95 5.44
CA ALA A 66 -6.14 15.55 5.39
C ALA A 66 -5.98 16.47 4.16
N ALA A 67 -6.43 16.02 3.00
CA ALA A 67 -6.48 16.80 1.76
C ALA A 67 -7.30 18.09 1.91
N GLU A 68 -8.52 17.98 2.46
CA GLU A 68 -9.42 19.12 2.66
C GLU A 68 -8.86 20.14 3.67
N LEU A 69 -8.16 19.69 4.71
CA LEU A 69 -7.42 20.57 5.63
C LEU A 69 -6.30 21.33 4.92
N GLU A 70 -5.70 20.73 3.91
CA GLU A 70 -4.71 21.36 3.02
C GLU A 70 -5.34 22.15 1.87
N GLN A 71 -6.68 22.28 1.83
CA GLN A 71 -7.44 22.94 0.76
C GLN A 71 -7.21 22.32 -0.62
N ARG A 72 -6.90 21.02 -0.66
CA ARG A 72 -6.73 20.25 -1.89
C ARG A 72 -8.08 19.72 -2.37
N LYS A 73 -8.24 19.61 -3.69
CA LYS A 73 -9.42 18.98 -4.27
C LYS A 73 -9.21 17.47 -4.28
N VAL A 74 -10.22 16.74 -3.81
CA VAL A 74 -10.20 15.28 -3.80
C VAL A 74 -11.11 14.70 -4.86
N VAL A 75 -10.60 13.82 -5.72
CA VAL A 75 -11.43 12.93 -6.55
C VAL A 75 -11.35 11.52 -5.97
N GLU A 76 -12.50 10.89 -5.86
CA GLU A 76 -12.60 9.49 -5.45
C GLU A 76 -12.97 8.63 -6.64
N SER A 77 -12.49 7.40 -6.61
CA SER A 77 -12.86 6.36 -7.57
C SER A 77 -13.51 5.18 -6.84
N LEU A 78 -13.48 4.01 -7.46
CA LEU A 78 -13.92 2.75 -6.90
C LEU A 78 -13.31 2.55 -5.50
N ALA A 79 -14.14 2.07 -4.59
CA ALA A 79 -13.70 1.47 -3.34
C ALA A 79 -14.39 0.11 -3.19
N ALA A 80 -13.61 -0.96 -3.33
CA ALA A 80 -14.11 -2.32 -3.29
C ALA A 80 -13.41 -3.14 -2.20
N PHE A 81 -14.14 -4.04 -1.56
CA PHE A 81 -13.62 -5.07 -0.66
C PHE A 81 -14.41 -6.34 -0.87
N ALA A 82 -13.76 -7.50 -0.73
CA ALA A 82 -14.39 -8.79 -0.63
C ALA A 82 -13.70 -9.59 0.47
N GLN A 83 -14.45 -10.49 1.12
CA GLN A 83 -13.84 -11.42 2.08
C GLN A 83 -12.82 -12.33 1.39
N PRO A 84 -11.77 -12.79 2.10
CA PRO A 84 -10.80 -13.73 1.55
C PRO A 84 -11.45 -14.98 0.95
N ALA A 85 -11.12 -15.28 -0.31
CA ALA A 85 -11.64 -16.43 -1.04
C ALA A 85 -10.62 -16.90 -2.10
N GLY A 86 -11.06 -17.63 -3.13
CA GLY A 86 -10.21 -18.08 -4.22
C GLY A 86 -9.95 -16.99 -5.26
N VAL A 87 -9.28 -17.40 -6.34
CA VAL A 87 -8.83 -16.50 -7.43
C VAL A 87 -9.97 -15.61 -7.92
N THR A 88 -9.67 -14.31 -8.04
CA THR A 88 -10.61 -13.32 -8.57
C THR A 88 -10.86 -13.58 -10.05
N ILE A 89 -12.13 -13.55 -10.46
CA ILE A 89 -12.52 -13.72 -11.86
C ILE A 89 -11.87 -12.61 -12.69
N ARG A 90 -11.20 -12.96 -13.81
CA ARG A 90 -10.46 -12.00 -14.65
C ARG A 90 -11.27 -10.74 -14.97
N GLN A 91 -12.48 -10.94 -15.46
CA GLN A 91 -13.35 -9.85 -15.90
C GLN A 91 -13.74 -8.90 -14.77
N VAL A 92 -13.81 -9.38 -13.52
CA VAL A 92 -14.13 -8.55 -12.36
C VAL A 92 -12.93 -7.66 -12.02
N TYR A 93 -11.73 -8.25 -12.02
CA TYR A 93 -10.50 -7.47 -11.83
C TYR A 93 -10.33 -6.42 -12.92
N GLU A 94 -10.38 -6.82 -14.20
CA GLU A 94 -10.22 -5.91 -15.34
C GLU A 94 -11.25 -4.79 -15.31
N LYS A 95 -12.52 -5.09 -15.02
CA LYS A 95 -13.58 -4.07 -14.88
C LYS A 95 -13.24 -3.03 -13.80
N PHE A 96 -12.84 -3.48 -12.61
CA PHE A 96 -12.52 -2.58 -11.50
C PHE A 96 -11.24 -1.79 -11.73
N ARG A 97 -10.21 -2.43 -12.31
CA ARG A 97 -8.98 -1.76 -12.72
C ARG A 97 -9.30 -0.67 -13.75
N ASP A 98 -10.06 -1.00 -14.78
CA ASP A 98 -10.35 -0.07 -15.88
C ASP A 98 -11.21 1.10 -15.40
N GLU A 99 -12.16 0.89 -14.48
CA GLU A 99 -12.92 1.98 -13.82
C GLU A 99 -11.98 2.96 -13.09
N ILE A 100 -11.05 2.44 -12.28
CA ILE A 100 -10.04 3.25 -11.58
C ILE A 100 -9.18 4.06 -12.55
N LEU A 101 -8.74 3.43 -13.64
CA LEU A 101 -7.90 4.08 -14.64
C LEU A 101 -8.67 5.14 -15.44
N ASP A 102 -9.95 4.92 -15.73
CA ASP A 102 -10.81 5.88 -16.43
C ASP A 102 -11.16 7.09 -15.56
N ASP A 103 -11.43 6.87 -14.27
CA ASP A 103 -11.60 7.95 -13.30
C ASP A 103 -10.33 8.80 -13.19
N LEU A 104 -9.15 8.17 -13.15
CA LEU A 104 -7.87 8.86 -13.16
C LEU A 104 -7.64 9.69 -14.42
N ARG A 105 -7.89 9.13 -15.60
CA ARG A 105 -7.81 9.89 -16.86
C ARG A 105 -8.75 11.10 -16.85
N SER A 106 -9.93 10.96 -16.26
CA SER A 106 -10.93 12.04 -16.18
C SER A 106 -10.57 13.12 -15.16
N ALA A 107 -9.83 12.76 -14.12
CA ALA A 107 -9.42 13.67 -13.05
C ALA A 107 -8.13 14.46 -13.36
N MET A 108 -7.31 13.98 -14.30
CA MET A 108 -6.08 14.66 -14.72
C MET A 108 -6.29 16.15 -15.07
N PRO A 109 -5.32 17.04 -14.71
CA PRO A 109 -4.03 16.74 -14.08
C PRO A 109 -4.13 16.54 -12.56
N VAL A 110 -3.28 15.66 -12.00
CA VAL A 110 -3.16 15.41 -10.55
C VAL A 110 -1.72 15.57 -10.07
N GLU A 111 -1.53 15.81 -8.77
CA GLU A 111 -0.19 15.92 -8.16
C GLU A 111 0.14 14.72 -7.27
N VAL A 112 -0.88 14.09 -6.69
CA VAL A 112 -0.74 12.90 -5.85
C VAL A 112 -1.84 11.90 -6.17
N VAL A 113 -1.47 10.63 -6.29
CA VAL A 113 -2.35 9.47 -6.36
C VAL A 113 -2.11 8.64 -5.11
N LEU A 114 -3.14 8.49 -4.28
CA LEU A 114 -3.11 7.59 -3.13
C LEU A 114 -4.00 6.40 -3.41
N ILE A 115 -3.45 5.19 -3.26
CA ILE A 115 -4.19 3.97 -3.48
C ILE A 115 -4.17 3.06 -2.27
N ASN A 116 -5.36 2.57 -1.90
CA ASN A 116 -5.51 1.59 -0.85
C ASN A 116 -5.80 0.21 -1.45
N MET A 117 -4.94 -0.77 -1.18
CA MET A 117 -5.05 -2.12 -1.75
C MET A 117 -4.80 -3.17 -0.66
N HIS A 118 -5.10 -4.43 -0.95
CA HIS A 118 -4.71 -5.50 -0.02
C HIS A 118 -3.23 -5.83 -0.20
N GLY A 119 -2.77 -5.97 -1.45
CA GLY A 119 -1.42 -6.39 -1.81
C GLY A 119 -1.28 -7.90 -1.98
N ALA A 120 -2.37 -8.67 -1.99
CA ALA A 120 -2.34 -10.13 -2.18
C ALA A 120 -3.52 -10.62 -3.02
N MET A 121 -4.01 -9.76 -3.93
CA MET A 121 -5.03 -10.18 -4.87
C MET A 121 -4.39 -10.91 -6.05
N VAL A 122 -4.87 -12.12 -6.32
CA VAL A 122 -4.57 -12.86 -7.54
C VAL A 122 -5.86 -12.98 -8.34
N ALA A 123 -5.79 -12.63 -9.62
CA ALA A 123 -6.88 -12.83 -10.56
C ALA A 123 -6.45 -13.83 -11.65
N GLU A 124 -7.42 -14.38 -12.37
CA GLU A 124 -7.12 -15.33 -13.44
C GLU A 124 -6.20 -14.69 -14.49
N GLY A 125 -4.94 -15.15 -14.57
CA GLY A 125 -3.91 -14.60 -15.47
C GLY A 125 -3.18 -13.34 -14.96
N TYR A 126 -3.37 -12.98 -13.69
CA TYR A 126 -2.71 -11.88 -13.01
C TYR A 126 -2.24 -12.35 -11.63
N ASP A 127 -0.96 -12.71 -11.51
CA ASP A 127 -0.36 -13.12 -10.23
C ASP A 127 -0.11 -11.93 -9.30
N ASP A 128 0.00 -10.71 -9.86
CA ASP A 128 0.24 -9.46 -9.14
C ASP A 128 -0.70 -8.38 -9.67
N CYS A 129 -1.91 -8.30 -9.09
CA CYS A 129 -2.91 -7.33 -9.51
C CYS A 129 -2.57 -5.90 -9.08
N GLU A 130 -1.89 -5.75 -7.94
CA GLU A 130 -1.48 -4.46 -7.40
C GLU A 130 -0.34 -3.84 -8.21
N GLY A 131 0.65 -4.64 -8.62
CA GLY A 131 1.70 -4.23 -9.54
C GLY A 131 1.17 -3.87 -10.94
N ASP A 132 0.25 -4.66 -11.50
CA ASP A 132 -0.41 -4.35 -12.79
C ASP A 132 -1.11 -3.00 -12.74
N LEU A 133 -1.90 -2.74 -11.69
CA LEU A 133 -2.56 -1.43 -11.57
C LEU A 133 -1.56 -0.31 -11.36
N LEU A 134 -0.58 -0.45 -10.46
CA LEU A 134 0.40 0.61 -10.20
C LEU A 134 1.18 0.97 -11.47
N ALA A 135 1.54 -0.01 -12.30
CA ALA A 135 2.15 0.21 -13.60
C ALA A 135 1.22 1.02 -14.53
N CYS A 136 -0.05 0.63 -14.64
CA CYS A 136 -1.03 1.34 -15.45
C CYS A 136 -1.27 2.78 -14.95
N ILE A 137 -1.32 3.00 -13.63
CA ILE A 137 -1.42 4.34 -13.03
C ILE A 137 -0.19 5.16 -13.43
N ARG A 138 1.01 4.61 -13.29
CA ARG A 138 2.27 5.29 -13.62
C ARG A 138 2.33 5.70 -15.09
N GLU A 139 1.84 4.86 -16.00
CA GLU A 139 1.72 5.19 -17.42
C GLU A 139 0.82 6.41 -17.69
N ILE A 140 -0.27 6.58 -16.94
CA ILE A 140 -1.20 7.69 -17.10
C ILE A 140 -0.62 9.00 -16.51
N VAL A 141 -0.09 8.94 -15.29
CA VAL A 141 0.30 10.14 -14.55
C VAL A 141 1.72 10.62 -14.86
N GLY A 142 2.55 9.75 -15.44
CA GLY A 142 3.95 10.03 -15.73
C GLY A 142 4.85 9.98 -14.49
N PRO A 143 6.15 10.29 -14.63
CA PRO A 143 7.15 10.08 -13.57
C PRO A 143 7.12 11.12 -12.45
N ASP A 144 6.53 12.29 -12.68
CA ASP A 144 6.60 13.43 -11.76
C ASP A 144 5.51 13.40 -10.67
N VAL A 145 4.39 12.72 -10.93
CA VAL A 145 3.28 12.58 -9.97
C VAL A 145 3.65 11.61 -8.86
N ILE A 146 3.34 11.96 -7.62
CA ILE A 146 3.60 11.09 -6.46
C ILE A 146 2.50 10.02 -6.37
N VAL A 147 2.90 8.75 -6.44
CA VAL A 147 2.00 7.60 -6.27
C VAL A 147 2.34 6.91 -4.94
N GLY A 148 1.39 6.93 -4.00
CA GLY A 148 1.49 6.29 -2.71
C GLY A 148 0.54 5.09 -2.61
N ALA A 149 1.00 3.97 -2.06
CA ALA A 149 0.14 2.81 -1.79
C ALA A 149 0.13 2.43 -0.30
N GLU A 150 -1.07 2.25 0.25
CA GLU A 150 -1.26 1.60 1.54
C GLU A 150 -1.72 0.15 1.31
N LEU A 151 -1.02 -0.79 1.93
CA LEU A 151 -1.27 -2.22 1.80
C LEU A 151 -1.59 -2.88 3.14
N ASP A 152 -2.28 -4.02 3.07
CA ASP A 152 -2.29 -4.96 4.18
C ASP A 152 -0.87 -5.50 4.41
N LEU A 153 -0.56 -5.89 5.65
CA LEU A 153 0.71 -6.54 5.96
C LEU A 153 0.78 -7.98 5.43
N HIS A 154 -0.33 -8.60 5.05
CA HIS A 154 -0.35 -9.89 4.36
C HIS A 154 -0.09 -9.77 2.85
N CYS A 155 0.48 -8.65 2.39
CA CYS A 155 0.81 -8.43 0.98
C CYS A 155 2.05 -9.20 0.48
N HIS A 156 2.08 -9.41 -0.84
CA HIS A 156 3.24 -9.82 -1.63
C HIS A 156 3.87 -8.59 -2.27
N ILE A 157 4.91 -8.02 -1.66
CA ILE A 157 5.58 -6.85 -2.23
C ILE A 157 6.39 -7.29 -3.45
N SER A 158 5.93 -6.94 -4.65
CA SER A 158 6.57 -7.26 -5.91
C SER A 158 7.54 -6.17 -6.39
N GLU A 159 8.40 -6.51 -7.35
CA GLU A 159 9.25 -5.54 -8.04
C GLU A 159 8.42 -4.50 -8.82
N ALA A 160 7.33 -4.93 -9.46
CA ALA A 160 6.45 -4.04 -10.21
C ALA A 160 5.82 -2.95 -9.31
N MET A 161 5.44 -3.29 -8.06
CA MET A 161 4.95 -2.30 -7.11
C MET A 161 6.06 -1.31 -6.71
N MET A 162 7.27 -1.83 -6.45
CA MET A 162 8.44 -1.03 -6.05
C MET A 162 8.90 -0.06 -7.13
N ASP A 163 8.79 -0.44 -8.40
CA ASP A 163 9.18 0.39 -9.54
C ASP A 163 8.17 1.49 -9.87
N ASN A 164 6.88 1.27 -9.57
CA ASN A 164 5.80 2.16 -10.01
C ASN A 164 5.24 3.06 -8.89
N ALA A 165 5.43 2.72 -7.62
CA ALA A 165 5.09 3.59 -6.49
C ALA A 165 6.29 4.44 -6.01
N ASN A 166 6.01 5.64 -5.51
CA ASN A 166 7.01 6.46 -4.81
C ASN A 166 7.12 6.06 -3.33
N VAL A 167 5.99 5.66 -2.73
CA VAL A 167 5.88 5.30 -1.32
C VAL A 167 4.93 4.13 -1.18
N ILE A 168 5.34 3.12 -0.42
CA ILE A 168 4.49 2.02 0.02
C ILE A 168 4.58 1.96 1.54
N VAL A 169 3.44 1.88 2.21
CA VAL A 169 3.34 1.67 3.66
C VAL A 169 2.40 0.48 3.88
N THR A 170 2.79 -0.46 4.74
CA THR A 170 1.89 -1.55 5.15
C THR A 170 1.26 -1.26 6.50
N PHE A 171 0.20 -1.98 6.82
CA PHE A 171 -0.20 -2.20 8.21
C PHE A 171 1.00 -2.71 9.03
N LYS A 172 1.03 -2.37 10.31
CA LYS A 172 2.10 -2.81 11.22
C LYS A 172 1.56 -3.73 12.30
N GLU A 173 0.23 -3.85 12.45
CA GLU A 173 -0.42 -4.67 13.46
C GLU A 173 -1.31 -5.79 12.87
N TYR A 174 -1.20 -7.00 13.45
CA TYR A 174 -2.07 -8.15 13.22
C TYR A 174 -2.58 -8.71 14.56
N PRO A 175 -3.87 -8.51 14.91
CA PRO A 175 -4.97 -8.04 14.05
C PRO A 175 -4.84 -6.56 13.63
N HIS A 176 -5.44 -6.23 12.49
CA HIS A 176 -5.37 -4.89 11.87
C HIS A 176 -6.14 -3.87 12.71
N ILE A 177 -5.41 -3.11 13.52
CA ILE A 177 -5.94 -2.06 14.38
C ILE A 177 -5.42 -0.68 13.99
N ASP A 178 -4.49 -0.63 13.04
CA ASP A 178 -3.74 0.57 12.68
C ASP A 178 -3.90 1.10 11.23
N PRO A 179 -4.90 0.70 10.42
CA PRO A 179 -4.95 1.14 9.02
C PRO A 179 -5.14 2.66 8.89
N GLN A 180 -5.89 3.31 9.79
CA GLN A 180 -6.06 4.76 9.69
C GLN A 180 -4.76 5.52 10.01
N GLU A 181 -3.97 5.04 10.97
CA GLU A 181 -2.67 5.62 11.31
C GLU A 181 -1.65 5.45 10.18
N ARG A 182 -1.65 4.30 9.49
CA ARG A 182 -0.79 4.07 8.33
C ARG A 182 -1.23 4.90 7.11
N ALA A 183 -2.54 5.11 6.95
CA ALA A 183 -3.07 5.98 5.92
C ALA A 183 -2.59 7.42 6.13
N GLN A 184 -2.63 7.93 7.37
CA GLN A 184 -2.12 9.25 7.70
C GLN A 184 -0.61 9.35 7.44
N GLU A 185 0.17 8.33 7.83
CA GLU A 185 1.61 8.25 7.58
C GLU A 185 1.93 8.32 6.08
N LEU A 186 1.22 7.54 5.26
CA LEU A 186 1.39 7.56 3.80
C LEU A 186 1.05 8.94 3.22
N PHE A 187 -0.05 9.54 3.67
CA PHE A 187 -0.49 10.87 3.24
C PHE A 187 0.58 11.92 3.53
N ASP A 188 1.10 11.95 4.75
CA ASP A 188 2.08 12.94 5.19
C ASP A 188 3.36 12.85 4.34
N ILE A 189 3.84 11.63 4.08
CA ILE A 189 5.03 11.40 3.24
C ILE A 189 4.75 11.83 1.79
N CYS A 190 3.62 11.45 1.21
CA CYS A 190 3.30 11.75 -0.19
C CYS A 190 3.04 13.25 -0.40
N SER A 191 2.32 13.90 0.52
CA SER A 191 2.07 15.34 0.49
C SER A 191 3.37 16.13 0.66
N ALA A 192 4.28 15.69 1.54
CA ALA A 192 5.61 16.27 1.67
C ALA A 192 6.45 16.09 0.39
N ALA A 193 6.40 14.91 -0.23
CA ALA A 193 7.10 14.62 -1.48
C ALA A 193 6.60 15.48 -2.64
N ALA A 194 5.29 15.65 -2.78
CA ALA A 194 4.67 16.47 -3.82
C ALA A 194 5.05 17.95 -3.69
N ARG A 195 5.28 18.42 -2.46
CA ARG A 195 5.82 19.77 -2.19
C ARG A 195 7.34 19.88 -2.34
N GLY A 196 8.03 18.77 -2.63
CA GLY A 196 9.48 18.71 -2.74
C GLY A 196 10.21 18.82 -1.40
N LEU A 197 9.53 18.57 -0.28
CA LEU A 197 10.12 18.64 1.07
C LEU A 197 10.92 17.38 1.42
N VAL A 198 10.56 16.24 0.85
CA VAL A 198 11.27 14.96 0.94
C VAL A 198 11.36 14.31 -0.44
N ARG A 199 12.29 13.36 -0.62
CA ARG A 199 12.44 12.57 -1.85
C ARG A 199 12.46 11.07 -1.50
N PRO A 200 11.29 10.43 -1.35
CA PRO A 200 11.21 9.07 -0.88
C PRO A 200 12.03 8.10 -1.74
N LYS A 201 12.80 7.24 -1.08
CA LYS A 201 13.50 6.09 -1.68
C LYS A 201 13.14 4.84 -0.92
N MET A 202 12.69 3.82 -1.66
CA MET A 202 12.26 2.55 -1.08
C MET A 202 13.32 1.48 -1.29
N ALA A 203 13.44 0.57 -0.33
CA ALA A 203 14.19 -0.66 -0.47
C ALA A 203 13.54 -1.80 0.31
N THR A 204 13.64 -3.01 -0.23
CA THR A 204 13.14 -4.22 0.41
C THR A 204 14.27 -5.14 0.83
N PHE A 205 14.02 -5.96 1.85
CA PHE A 205 14.88 -7.08 2.23
C PHE A 205 14.05 -8.34 2.48
N ASP A 206 14.39 -9.39 1.75
CA ASP A 206 13.71 -10.67 1.84
C ASP A 206 14.11 -11.44 3.12
N LEU A 207 13.12 -11.73 3.97
CA LEU A 207 13.34 -12.46 5.21
C LEU A 207 13.46 -13.97 4.98
N ASN A 208 13.14 -14.48 3.80
CA ASN A 208 13.08 -15.90 3.45
C ASN A 208 12.19 -16.67 4.45
N MET A 209 11.01 -16.11 4.71
CA MET A 209 10.04 -16.58 5.69
C MET A 209 8.63 -16.49 5.11
N ILE A 210 7.78 -17.48 5.41
CA ILE A 210 6.36 -17.48 5.04
C ILE A 210 5.58 -17.78 6.32
N ASN A 211 4.87 -16.79 6.86
CA ASN A 211 4.00 -16.96 8.03
C ASN A 211 3.14 -15.70 8.27
N SER A 212 2.10 -15.83 9.09
CA SER A 212 1.37 -14.69 9.66
C SER A 212 1.76 -14.52 11.13
N TYR A 213 2.23 -13.33 11.50
CA TYR A 213 2.80 -13.08 12.83
C TYR A 213 1.85 -12.24 13.69
N ARG A 214 1.36 -12.77 14.81
CA ARG A 214 0.51 -11.99 15.75
C ARG A 214 1.35 -10.94 16.47
N THR A 215 1.16 -9.67 16.10
CA THR A 215 1.99 -8.55 16.54
C THR A 215 1.79 -8.13 18.01
N PRO A 216 0.63 -8.34 18.67
CA PRO A 216 0.50 -7.98 20.09
C PRO A 216 1.28 -8.89 21.05
N MET A 217 1.85 -9.99 20.57
CA MET A 217 2.55 -11.00 21.37
C MET A 217 4.05 -10.94 21.15
N GLU A 218 4.83 -11.24 22.19
CA GLU A 218 6.26 -11.44 22.01
C GLU A 218 6.53 -12.68 21.15
N PRO A 219 7.56 -12.67 20.29
CA PRO A 219 8.58 -11.62 20.15
C PRO A 219 8.19 -10.46 19.20
N MET A 220 7.01 -10.54 18.58
CA MET A 220 6.61 -9.59 17.53
C MET A 220 6.25 -8.22 18.08
N LYS A 221 5.70 -8.15 19.30
CA LYS A 221 5.39 -6.88 19.96
C LYS A 221 6.62 -6.00 20.07
N SER A 222 7.70 -6.53 20.66
CA SER A 222 8.96 -5.78 20.78
C SER A 222 9.61 -5.52 19.41
N PHE A 223 9.41 -6.41 18.44
CA PHE A 223 9.88 -6.20 17.08
C PHE A 223 9.19 -5.02 16.39
N VAL A 224 7.86 -4.95 16.40
CA VAL A 224 7.07 -3.86 15.80
C VAL A 224 7.38 -2.53 16.50
N ALA A 225 7.43 -2.52 17.83
CA ALA A 225 7.79 -1.30 18.58
C ALA A 225 9.18 -0.78 18.20
N ARG A 226 10.16 -1.69 18.03
CA ARG A 226 11.49 -1.31 17.56
C ARG A 226 11.47 -0.83 16.11
N MET A 227 10.75 -1.51 15.23
CA MET A 227 10.60 -1.14 13.83
C MET A 227 10.10 0.29 13.70
N GLN A 228 9.01 0.61 14.39
CA GLN A 228 8.43 1.96 14.43
C GLN A 228 9.36 2.99 15.07
N SER A 229 10.16 2.63 16.07
CA SER A 229 11.10 3.57 16.71
C SER A 229 12.22 4.09 15.80
N LEU A 230 12.38 3.50 14.61
CA LEU A 230 13.34 3.97 13.61
C LEU A 230 12.79 5.13 12.79
N GLU A 231 11.47 5.29 12.74
CA GLU A 231 10.79 6.28 11.90
C GLU A 231 10.98 7.69 12.46
N GLY A 232 11.16 8.67 11.58
CA GLY A 232 11.45 10.06 11.95
C GLY A 232 12.89 10.30 12.43
N HIS A 233 13.75 9.28 12.42
CA HIS A 233 15.14 9.36 12.82
C HIS A 233 16.07 9.09 11.64
N ASP A 234 17.18 9.83 11.59
CA ASP A 234 18.27 9.68 10.62
C ASP A 234 17.83 9.67 9.14
N GLY A 235 16.67 10.24 8.79
CA GLY A 235 16.16 10.26 7.41
C GLY A 235 15.25 9.08 7.04
N VAL A 236 14.90 8.21 7.99
CA VAL A 236 13.90 7.14 7.79
C VAL A 236 12.49 7.72 7.88
N LEU A 237 11.70 7.56 6.82
CA LEU A 237 10.33 8.06 6.71
C LEU A 237 9.31 7.02 7.16
N SER A 238 9.51 5.74 6.80
CA SER A 238 8.62 4.63 7.18
C SER A 238 9.38 3.30 7.19
N VAL A 239 9.01 2.41 8.10
CA VAL A 239 9.48 1.02 8.14
C VAL A 239 8.28 0.08 8.26
N SER A 240 8.16 -0.81 7.30
CA SER A 240 7.09 -1.78 7.17
C SER A 240 7.63 -3.22 7.16
N MET A 241 6.82 -4.18 7.59
CA MET A 241 7.11 -5.61 7.45
C MET A 241 5.89 -6.28 6.82
N SER A 242 6.03 -6.75 5.58
CA SER A 242 5.06 -7.68 5.03
C SER A 242 5.27 -9.05 5.65
N HIS A 243 4.18 -9.67 6.10
CA HIS A 243 4.10 -11.05 6.54
C HIS A 243 4.00 -12.02 5.35
N CYS A 244 3.54 -11.53 4.19
CA CYS A 244 2.97 -12.28 3.09
C CYS A 244 1.64 -12.96 3.44
N PHE A 245 0.96 -13.46 2.41
CA PHE A 245 -0.15 -14.37 2.57
C PHE A 245 0.29 -15.82 2.29
N PRO A 246 0.32 -16.73 3.28
CA PRO A 246 0.86 -18.08 3.11
C PRO A 246 0.13 -18.97 2.11
N TYR A 247 -1.06 -18.57 1.67
CA TYR A 247 -1.90 -19.33 0.74
C TYR A 247 -1.93 -18.73 -0.67
N GLY A 248 -1.02 -17.81 -0.98
CA GLY A 248 -0.76 -17.32 -2.35
C GLY A 248 0.37 -18.11 -3.01
N ASP A 249 0.07 -18.79 -4.12
CA ASP A 249 1.06 -19.46 -4.99
C ASP A 249 1.55 -18.51 -6.07
N VAL A 250 2.37 -17.53 -5.68
CA VAL A 250 2.92 -16.48 -6.56
C VAL A 250 4.43 -16.34 -6.37
N ALA A 251 5.13 -15.82 -7.37
CA ALA A 251 6.59 -15.70 -7.35
C ALA A 251 7.12 -14.83 -6.19
N ASP A 252 6.37 -13.81 -5.80
CA ASP A 252 6.72 -12.86 -4.73
C ASP A 252 6.28 -13.30 -3.32
N VAL A 253 5.87 -14.55 -3.14
CA VAL A 253 5.49 -15.06 -1.82
C VAL A 253 6.68 -15.03 -0.85
N GLY A 254 6.53 -14.29 0.25
CA GLY A 254 7.53 -14.19 1.30
C GLY A 254 7.44 -12.91 2.10
N ALA A 255 7.78 -13.00 3.37
CA ALA A 255 7.85 -11.85 4.26
C ALA A 255 9.05 -10.97 3.87
N LYS A 256 8.80 -9.67 3.70
CA LYS A 256 9.83 -8.68 3.35
C LYS A 256 9.79 -7.52 4.33
N MET A 257 10.96 -7.03 4.70
CA MET A 257 11.07 -5.69 5.28
C MET A 257 11.02 -4.67 4.15
N LEU A 258 10.34 -3.56 4.35
CA LEU A 258 10.29 -2.43 3.44
C LEU A 258 10.66 -1.16 4.22
N VAL A 259 11.61 -0.39 3.69
CA VAL A 259 12.03 0.88 4.30
C VAL A 259 11.89 1.99 3.28
N VAL A 260 11.35 3.12 3.72
CA VAL A 260 11.27 4.37 2.97
C VAL A 260 12.19 5.40 3.65
N THR A 261 13.11 6.00 2.92
CA THR A 261 14.03 7.05 3.39
C THR A 261 13.87 8.34 2.60
N ASP A 262 14.38 9.45 3.14
CA ASP A 262 14.53 10.71 2.42
C ASP A 262 15.86 10.74 1.65
N ASN A 263 15.78 10.50 0.33
CA ASN A 263 16.87 10.64 -0.64
C ASN A 263 18.12 9.78 -0.38
N ASP A 264 18.02 8.70 0.39
CA ASP A 264 19.16 7.82 0.70
C ASP A 264 18.83 6.34 0.47
N THR A 265 19.12 5.86 -0.74
CA THR A 265 18.90 4.45 -1.11
C THR A 265 19.87 3.50 -0.40
N GLU A 266 21.10 3.93 -0.07
CA GLU A 266 22.05 3.08 0.64
C GLU A 266 21.58 2.84 2.07
N GLN A 267 21.10 3.87 2.75
CA GLN A 267 20.48 3.75 4.05
C GLN A 267 19.21 2.89 4.00
N ALA A 268 18.36 3.08 2.98
CA ALA A 268 17.18 2.26 2.79
C ALA A 268 17.51 0.77 2.70
N GLN A 269 18.66 0.39 2.12
CA GLN A 269 19.12 -1.00 2.04
C GLN A 269 19.76 -1.52 3.35
N GLN A 270 20.34 -0.64 4.17
CA GLN A 270 21.02 -1.01 5.41
C GLN A 270 20.06 -1.26 6.59
N VAL A 271 19.05 -0.40 6.75
CA VAL A 271 18.08 -0.48 7.86
C VAL A 271 17.34 -1.84 7.92
N PRO A 272 16.82 -2.39 6.80
CA PRO A 272 16.20 -3.71 6.77
C PRO A 272 17.14 -4.84 7.23
N THR A 273 18.42 -4.74 6.86
CA THR A 273 19.45 -5.73 7.23
C THR A 273 19.74 -5.71 8.74
N ALA A 274 19.73 -4.54 9.37
CA ALA A 274 19.95 -4.41 10.81
C ALA A 274 18.74 -4.89 11.63
N GLY A 275 17.51 -4.61 11.16
CA GLY A 275 16.28 -5.09 11.78
C GLY A 275 16.11 -6.60 11.68
N SER A 276 16.35 -7.18 10.49
CA SER A 276 16.14 -8.61 10.21
C SER A 276 17.10 -9.55 10.94
N ARG A 277 18.34 -9.13 11.22
CA ARG A 277 19.34 -9.93 11.97
C ARG A 277 18.86 -10.34 13.36
N ASN A 278 17.91 -9.61 13.94
CA ASN A 278 17.36 -9.88 15.27
C ASN A 278 16.12 -10.81 15.26
N LEU A 279 15.62 -11.22 14.08
CA LEU A 279 14.59 -12.27 13.94
C LEU A 279 15.16 -13.69 14.09
N GLY A 280 16.47 -13.84 14.35
CA GLY A 280 17.13 -15.14 14.53
C GLY A 280 16.45 -16.11 15.52
N PRO A 281 16.02 -15.68 16.72
CA PRO A 281 15.32 -16.56 17.67
C PRO A 281 13.83 -16.80 17.32
N THR A 282 13.22 -15.95 16.48
CA THR A 282 11.80 -16.06 16.09
C THR A 282 11.60 -17.09 14.98
N ARG A 283 12.61 -17.28 14.12
CA ARG A 283 12.66 -18.37 13.12
C ARG A 283 12.51 -19.77 13.72
N SER A 284 12.99 -19.98 14.95
CA SER A 284 12.93 -21.29 15.63
C SER A 284 11.74 -21.45 16.57
N HIS A 285 11.15 -20.35 17.07
CA HIS A 285 9.98 -20.39 17.95
C HIS A 285 8.64 -20.49 17.19
N CYS A 286 8.59 -20.04 15.94
CA CYS A 286 7.43 -20.17 15.07
C CYS A 286 7.45 -21.48 14.26
N GLY A 287 7.44 -22.63 14.92
CA GLY A 287 6.96 -23.91 14.38
C GLY A 287 7.54 -24.44 13.05
N ALA A 288 8.64 -23.89 12.52
CA ALA A 288 9.31 -24.46 11.37
C ALA A 288 10.11 -25.68 11.83
N ALA A 289 9.59 -26.87 11.57
CA ALA A 289 10.32 -28.12 11.69
C ALA A 289 11.53 -28.07 10.74
N GLY A 290 12.66 -27.57 11.25
CA GLY A 290 13.93 -27.58 10.56
C GLY A 290 14.39 -29.02 10.37
N LYS A 291 14.29 -29.54 9.15
CA LYS A 291 15.04 -30.72 8.74
C LYS A 291 16.51 -30.32 8.58
N HIS A 292 17.31 -30.66 9.57
CA HIS A 292 18.75 -30.81 9.37
C HIS A 292 19.02 -32.12 8.63
N ARG A 293 19.48 -31.98 7.37
CA ARG A 293 20.15 -32.98 6.52
C ARG A 293 19.34 -34.20 6.06
#